data_AF-A0A2D5QEP3-F1
#
_entry.id   AF-A0A2D5QEP3-F1
#
_cell.length_a   1.000
_cell.length_b   1.000
_cell.length_c   1.000
_cell.angle_alpha   90.00
_cell.angle_beta   90.00
_cell.angle_gamma   90.00
#
_symmetry.space_group_name_H-M   'P 1'
#
loop_
_entity.id
_entity.type
_entity.pdbx_description
1 polymer ?
#
loop_
_entity_poly.entity_id
_entity_poly.type
_entity_poly.pdbx_seq_one_letter_code
_entity_poly.pdbx_strand_id
1 'polypeptide(L)'
;MRSNPISFDTKKLLEILHRDGVIAYPTEAVWGLGCDPFSEAAVKRVLSMKRRKKEMGLILIAKDIEQLQPFLTGLLPREIIQLKKSWPGPQTWLVPNNNSAPSWITGENKTLALRVTNHPTASKLCEIFGGPLVSTSANPHGLPPAKNISQISTYFDKQIEYIIPGSLGELLNPTPIKHLKTGKILRQG
;
A
#
# COMPACT_ATOMS: atom_id res chain seq x y z
N MET A 1 1.33 11.49 -25.73
CA MET A 1 1.45 12.56 -24.70
C MET A 1 2.61 12.21 -23.81
N ARG A 2 3.64 13.07 -23.72
CA ARG A 2 4.76 12.86 -22.79
C ARG A 2 4.25 13.18 -21.39
N SER A 3 4.06 12.16 -20.56
CA SER A 3 3.77 12.32 -19.14
C SER A 3 4.87 13.16 -18.50
N ASN A 4 4.50 14.28 -17.86
CA ASN A 4 5.44 15.08 -17.07
C ASN A 4 6.18 14.15 -16.10
N PRO A 5 7.51 14.29 -15.95
CA PRO A 5 8.25 13.48 -14.99
C PRO A 5 7.68 13.71 -13.60
N ILE A 6 7.28 12.62 -12.94
CA ILE A 6 6.83 12.64 -11.55
C ILE A 6 8.05 13.05 -10.74
N SER A 7 7.99 14.26 -10.17
CA SER A 7 9.10 14.85 -9.43
C SER A 7 8.64 15.20 -8.03
N PHE A 8 9.33 14.62 -7.05
CA PHE A 8 9.24 14.92 -5.63
C PHE A 8 10.61 14.70 -5.00
N ASP A 9 10.83 15.28 -3.82
CA ASP A 9 12.13 15.23 -3.14
C ASP A 9 12.40 13.80 -2.65
N THR A 10 13.23 13.07 -3.41
CA THR A 10 13.56 11.66 -3.15
C THR A 10 14.42 11.50 -1.91
N LYS A 11 15.30 12.46 -1.62
CA LYS A 11 16.15 12.45 -0.43
C LYS A 11 15.28 12.62 0.81
N LYS A 12 14.40 13.63 0.81
CA LYS A 12 13.44 13.84 1.90
C LYS A 12 12.54 12.62 2.11
N LEU A 13 12.04 12.01 1.03
CA LEU A 13 11.22 10.79 1.12
C LEU A 13 11.97 9.67 1.86
N LEU A 14 13.21 9.37 1.44
CA LEU A 14 14.00 8.29 2.05
C LEU A 14 14.35 8.60 3.50
N GLU A 15 14.72 9.84 3.82
CA GLU A 15 14.97 10.26 5.20
C GLU A 15 13.75 10.06 6.10
N ILE A 16 12.56 10.38 5.61
CA ILE A 16 11.31 10.19 6.34
C ILE A 16 11.03 8.71 6.56
N LEU A 17 11.06 7.89 5.50
CA LEU A 17 10.76 6.46 5.59
C LEU A 17 11.75 5.72 6.49
N HIS A 18 13.04 6.02 6.41
CA HIS A 18 14.07 5.42 7.27
C HIS A 18 14.06 5.93 8.71
N ARG A 19 13.29 6.98 9.02
CA ARG A 19 13.10 7.52 10.38
C ARG A 19 11.69 7.29 10.91
N ASP A 20 11.10 6.16 10.53
CA ASP A 20 9.77 5.72 10.99
C ASP A 20 8.62 6.72 10.67
N GLY A 21 8.80 7.53 9.63
CA GLY A 21 7.87 8.54 9.19
C GLY A 21 6.71 7.98 8.37
N VAL A 22 5.62 8.75 8.30
CA VAL A 22 4.42 8.41 7.54
C VAL A 22 4.24 9.41 6.41
N ILE A 23 4.04 8.88 5.21
CA ILE A 23 3.75 9.68 4.01
C ILE A 23 2.31 9.51 3.58
N ALA A 24 1.76 10.53 2.90
CA ALA A 24 0.52 10.42 2.15
C ALA A 24 0.79 10.57 0.67
N TYR A 25 0.15 9.76 -0.17
CA TYR A 25 0.41 9.76 -1.61
C TYR A 25 -0.83 9.35 -2.43
N PRO A 26 -0.95 9.83 -3.68
CA PRO A 26 -2.06 9.44 -4.53
C PRO A 26 -1.95 7.99 -4.97
N THR A 27 -3.10 7.32 -5.08
CA THR A 27 -3.22 5.96 -5.61
C THR A 27 -4.32 5.90 -6.68
N GLU A 28 -4.69 4.72 -7.13
CA GLU A 28 -5.61 4.49 -8.26
C GLU A 28 -7.00 5.11 -8.07
N ALA A 29 -7.47 5.29 -6.83
CA ALA A 29 -8.83 5.79 -6.54
C ALA A 29 -8.92 6.81 -5.39
N VAL A 30 -8.02 6.71 -4.42
CA VAL A 30 -8.05 7.47 -3.16
C VAL A 30 -6.62 7.76 -2.71
N TRP A 31 -6.44 8.70 -1.80
CA TRP A 31 -5.14 8.91 -1.19
C TRP A 31 -4.81 7.77 -0.22
N GLY A 32 -3.54 7.38 -0.17
CA GLY A 32 -3.01 6.37 0.73
C GLY A 32 -2.13 6.98 1.81
N LEU A 33 -2.08 6.34 2.97
CA LEU A 33 -0.98 6.46 3.94
C LEU A 33 0.00 5.33 3.71
N GLY A 34 1.29 5.63 3.78
CA GLY A 34 2.35 4.65 3.67
C GLY A 34 3.52 4.91 4.60
N CYS A 35 4.26 3.84 4.86
CA CYS A 35 5.46 3.81 5.67
C CYS A 35 6.26 2.54 5.33
N ASP A 36 7.46 2.43 5.91
CA ASP A 36 8.26 1.21 5.86
C ASP A 36 7.52 0.05 6.57
N PRO A 37 7.24 -1.08 5.88
CA PRO A 37 6.58 -2.22 6.51
C PRO A 37 7.42 -2.93 7.59
N PHE A 38 8.74 -2.73 7.61
CA PHE A 38 9.64 -3.32 8.59
C PHE A 38 9.85 -2.43 9.82
N SER A 39 9.37 -1.19 9.80
CA SER A 39 9.30 -0.33 10.98
C SER A 39 8.02 -0.60 11.78
N GLU A 40 8.15 -1.31 12.91
CA GLU A 40 7.01 -1.51 13.81
C GLU A 40 6.49 -0.15 14.34
N ALA A 41 7.39 0.80 14.59
CA ALA A 41 7.04 2.14 15.07
C ALA A 41 6.17 2.88 14.04
N ALA A 42 6.58 2.94 12.77
CA ALA A 42 5.82 3.60 11.72
C ALA A 42 4.46 2.93 11.49
N VAL A 43 4.42 1.59 11.52
CA VAL A 43 3.17 0.83 11.38
C VAL A 43 2.22 1.10 12.54
N LYS A 44 2.71 1.13 13.78
CA LYS A 44 1.91 1.51 14.96
C LYS A 44 1.35 2.93 14.83
N ARG A 45 2.14 3.87 14.30
CA ARG A 45 1.67 5.24 14.00
C ARG A 45 0.54 5.24 12.98
N VAL A 46 0.69 4.53 11.85
CA VAL A 46 -0.38 4.40 10.84
C VAL A 46 -1.64 3.81 11.44
N LEU A 47 -1.54 2.75 12.25
CA LEU A 47 -2.70 2.14 12.90
C LEU A 47 -3.39 3.10 13.88
N SER A 48 -2.60 3.83 14.68
CA SER A 48 -3.08 4.85 15.63
C SER A 48 -3.80 6.00 14.93
N MET A 49 -3.17 6.60 13.90
CA MET A 49 -3.77 7.66 13.07
C MET A 49 -5.13 7.21 12.51
N LYS A 50 -5.22 5.94 12.11
CA LYS A 50 -6.44 5.38 11.55
C LYS A 50 -7.44 4.93 12.60
N ARG A 51 -7.11 4.90 13.89
CA ARG A 51 -7.92 4.24 14.93
C ARG A 51 -8.32 2.82 14.51
N ARG A 52 -7.39 2.11 13.86
CA ARG A 52 -7.61 0.79 13.27
C ARG A 52 -6.94 -0.25 14.14
N LYS A 53 -7.65 -1.34 14.43
CA LYS A 53 -7.06 -2.44 15.18
C LYS A 53 -6.05 -3.22 14.33
N LYS A 54 -5.00 -3.74 14.98
CA LYS A 54 -3.89 -4.47 14.33
C LYS A 54 -4.36 -5.74 13.62
N GLU A 55 -5.40 -6.39 14.13
CA GLU A 55 -5.85 -7.70 13.66
C GLU A 55 -6.43 -7.65 12.24
N MET A 56 -6.81 -6.46 11.75
CA MET A 56 -7.34 -6.29 10.39
C MET A 56 -6.29 -6.42 9.27
N GLY A 57 -5.00 -6.46 9.62
CA GLY A 57 -3.90 -6.47 8.67
C GLY A 57 -3.80 -5.21 7.80
N LEU A 58 -2.69 -5.11 7.06
CA LEU A 58 -2.37 -4.03 6.14
C LEU A 58 -2.01 -4.57 4.75
N ILE A 59 -2.09 -3.71 3.73
CA ILE A 59 -1.71 -4.04 2.36
C ILE A 59 -0.26 -3.60 2.15
N LEU A 60 0.54 -4.46 1.53
CA LEU A 60 1.82 -4.07 0.97
C LEU A 60 1.68 -3.82 -0.53
N ILE A 61 2.20 -2.69 -0.98
CA ILE A 61 2.30 -2.37 -2.41
C ILE A 61 3.74 -2.40 -2.86
N ALA A 62 3.97 -2.77 -4.12
CA ALA A 62 5.29 -2.80 -4.74
C ALA A 62 5.22 -2.27 -6.18
N LYS A 63 6.39 -1.89 -6.71
CA LYS A 63 6.54 -1.53 -8.13
C LYS A 63 6.42 -2.75 -9.04
N ASP A 64 7.01 -3.87 -8.64
CA ASP A 64 7.09 -5.09 -9.40
C ASP A 64 6.97 -6.31 -8.48
N ILE A 65 6.87 -7.50 -9.07
CA ILE A 65 6.67 -8.73 -8.31
C ILE A 65 7.97 -9.19 -7.63
N GLU A 66 9.11 -8.75 -8.14
CA GLU A 66 10.44 -9.02 -7.60
C GLU A 66 10.60 -8.45 -6.19
N GLN A 67 10.10 -7.25 -5.92
CA GLN A 67 10.04 -6.66 -4.57
C GLN A 67 9.16 -7.45 -3.58
N LEU A 68 8.31 -8.36 -4.06
CA LEU A 68 7.42 -9.18 -3.23
C LEU A 68 7.91 -10.62 -3.03
N GLN A 69 9.03 -11.03 -3.64
CA GLN A 69 9.53 -12.41 -3.64
C GLN A 69 9.51 -13.09 -2.26
N PRO A 70 9.96 -12.45 -1.16
CA PRO A 70 9.95 -13.09 0.16
C PRO A 70 8.57 -13.52 0.64
N PHE A 71 7.50 -12.83 0.22
CA PHE A 71 6.12 -13.10 0.62
C PHE A 71 5.41 -14.12 -0.28
N LEU A 72 6.05 -14.53 -1.38
CA LEU A 72 5.48 -15.44 -2.37
C LEU A 72 6.07 -16.86 -2.26
N THR A 73 7.01 -17.09 -1.36
CA THR A 73 7.58 -18.41 -1.09
C THR A 73 6.48 -19.41 -0.71
N GLY A 74 6.50 -20.59 -1.33
CA GLY A 74 5.53 -21.66 -1.10
C GLY A 74 4.28 -21.60 -2.01
N LEU A 75 4.16 -20.58 -2.87
CA LEU A 75 3.13 -20.57 -3.91
C LEU A 75 3.48 -21.54 -5.05
N LEU A 76 2.43 -22.12 -5.63
CA LEU A 76 2.57 -23.01 -6.78
C LEU A 76 2.84 -22.19 -8.05
N PRO A 77 3.52 -22.76 -9.08
CA PRO A 77 3.79 -22.04 -10.32
C PRO A 77 2.55 -21.43 -10.97
N ARG A 78 1.42 -22.15 -10.96
CA ARG A 78 0.13 -21.65 -11.48
C ARG A 78 -0.39 -20.40 -10.75
N GLU A 79 -0.09 -20.29 -9.46
CA GLU A 79 -0.52 -19.16 -8.61
C GLU A 79 0.35 -17.94 -8.89
N ILE A 80 1.65 -18.13 -9.07
CA ILE A 80 2.56 -17.07 -9.54
C ILE A 80 2.14 -16.57 -10.92
N ILE A 81 1.79 -17.47 -11.84
CA ILE A 81 1.27 -17.10 -13.17
C ILE A 81 -0.01 -16.26 -13.04
N GLN A 82 -0.94 -16.66 -12.16
CA GLN A 82 -2.17 -15.91 -11.90
C GLN A 82 -1.90 -14.50 -11.37
N LEU A 83 -0.95 -14.35 -10.44
CA LEU A 83 -0.52 -13.04 -9.95
C LEU A 83 0.02 -12.17 -11.09
N LYS A 84 1.00 -12.70 -11.87
CA LYS A 84 1.63 -12.01 -13.01
C LYS A 84 0.64 -11.61 -14.11
N LYS A 85 -0.44 -12.37 -14.32
CA LYS A 85 -1.50 -11.99 -15.29
C LYS A 85 -2.28 -10.74 -14.88
N SER A 86 -2.33 -10.44 -13.59
CA SER A 86 -3.11 -9.31 -13.06
C SER A 86 -2.28 -8.10 -12.65
N TRP A 87 -0.96 -8.26 -12.60
CA TRP A 87 0.00 -7.29 -12.06
C TRP A 87 1.01 -6.88 -13.13
N PRO A 88 1.41 -5.60 -13.20
CA PRO A 88 0.95 -4.47 -12.40
C PRO A 88 -0.50 -4.09 -12.72
N GLY A 89 -1.28 -3.71 -11.70
CA GLY A 89 -2.69 -3.37 -11.94
C GLY A 89 -3.51 -3.19 -10.68
N PRO A 90 -4.80 -2.85 -10.83
CA PRO A 90 -5.68 -2.53 -9.73
C PRO A 90 -6.25 -3.77 -9.03
N GLN A 91 -5.45 -4.83 -8.82
CA GLN A 91 -5.88 -6.03 -8.11
C GLN A 91 -5.04 -6.22 -6.85
N THR A 92 -5.70 -6.30 -5.70
CA THR A 92 -5.05 -6.73 -4.45
C THR A 92 -5.32 -8.22 -4.24
N TRP A 93 -4.28 -9.00 -3.98
CA TRP A 93 -4.40 -10.42 -3.69
C TRP A 93 -4.15 -10.70 -2.22
N LEU A 94 -4.99 -11.53 -1.61
CA LEU A 94 -4.67 -12.20 -0.36
C LEU A 94 -3.92 -13.48 -0.69
N VAL A 95 -2.63 -13.50 -0.36
CA VAL A 95 -1.76 -14.68 -0.46
C VAL A 95 -1.68 -15.35 0.91
N PRO A 96 -1.45 -16.67 1.01
CA PRO A 96 -1.16 -17.31 2.29
C PRO A 96 0.00 -16.61 3.00
N ASN A 97 -0.15 -16.33 4.29
CA ASN A 97 0.92 -15.79 5.09
C ASN A 97 1.97 -16.89 5.31
N ASN A 98 3.18 -16.67 4.78
CA ASN A 98 4.32 -17.57 4.94
C ASN A 98 5.27 -17.16 6.09
N ASN A 99 4.83 -16.20 6.93
CA ASN A 99 5.57 -15.62 8.05
C ASN A 99 6.79 -14.76 7.67
N SER A 100 7.00 -14.45 6.38
CA SER A 100 8.04 -13.51 5.97
C SER A 100 7.70 -12.04 6.31
N ALA A 101 6.41 -11.69 6.35
CA ALA A 101 5.97 -10.37 6.78
C ALA A 101 5.87 -10.30 8.31
N PRO A 102 6.30 -9.19 8.93
CA PRO A 102 6.16 -9.03 10.37
C PRO A 102 4.70 -9.11 10.86
N SER A 103 4.52 -9.55 12.11
CA SER A 103 3.18 -9.72 12.70
C SER A 103 2.38 -8.42 12.81
N TRP A 104 3.02 -7.25 12.82
CA TRP A 104 2.33 -5.95 12.78
C TRP A 104 1.76 -5.60 11.41
N ILE A 105 2.17 -6.28 10.34
CA ILE A 105 1.60 -6.16 9.00
C ILE A 105 0.44 -7.14 8.82
N THR A 106 0.66 -8.41 9.16
CA THR A 106 -0.32 -9.48 8.96
C THR A 106 -1.41 -9.49 10.04
N GLY A 107 -1.12 -8.97 11.24
CA GLY A 107 -2.00 -9.11 12.38
C GLY A 107 -2.16 -10.58 12.77
N GLU A 108 -3.40 -11.02 12.96
CA GLU A 108 -3.74 -12.43 13.27
C GLU A 108 -4.14 -13.22 12.01
N ASN A 109 -3.95 -12.64 10.82
CA ASN A 109 -4.45 -13.21 9.59
C ASN A 109 -3.55 -14.34 9.07
N LYS A 110 -4.19 -15.39 8.56
CA LYS A 110 -3.53 -16.47 7.79
C LYS A 110 -3.14 -16.04 6.36
N THR A 111 -3.39 -14.79 6.01
CA THR A 111 -3.12 -14.23 4.68
C THR A 111 -2.49 -12.86 4.75
N LEU A 112 -1.72 -12.49 3.73
CA LEU A 112 -1.14 -11.18 3.52
C LEU A 112 -1.75 -10.52 2.27
N ALA A 113 -2.11 -9.25 2.36
CA ALA A 113 -2.61 -8.49 1.22
C ALA A 113 -1.45 -7.84 0.46
N LEU A 114 -1.31 -8.20 -0.81
CA LEU A 114 -0.25 -7.73 -1.69
C LEU A 114 -0.84 -7.09 -2.95
N ARG A 115 -0.13 -6.11 -3.51
CA ARG A 115 -0.45 -5.54 -4.82
C ARG A 115 0.80 -5.00 -5.50
N VAL A 116 0.96 -5.34 -6.78
CA VAL A 116 1.87 -4.60 -7.66
C VAL A 116 1.06 -3.50 -8.34
N THR A 117 1.37 -2.24 -7.99
CA THR A 117 0.57 -1.10 -8.45
C THR A 117 0.99 -0.64 -9.85
N ASN A 118 -0.01 -0.25 -10.66
CA ASN A 118 0.25 0.46 -11.92
C ASN A 118 0.08 1.98 -11.79
N HIS A 119 -0.15 2.50 -10.57
CA HIS A 119 -0.24 3.93 -10.35
C HIS A 119 1.17 4.55 -10.44
N PRO A 120 1.43 5.51 -11.34
CA PRO A 120 2.77 5.99 -11.62
C PRO A 120 3.51 6.51 -10.36
N THR A 121 2.84 7.33 -9.53
CA THR A 121 3.46 7.86 -8.29
C THR A 121 3.75 6.75 -7.29
N ALA A 122 2.79 5.87 -6.99
CA ALA A 122 2.96 4.79 -6.02
C ALA A 122 4.02 3.77 -6.46
N SER A 123 4.07 3.43 -7.75
CA SER A 123 5.14 2.59 -8.32
C SER A 123 6.50 3.26 -8.17
N LYS A 124 6.61 4.55 -8.47
CA LYS A 124 7.85 5.33 -8.31
C LYS A 124 8.31 5.41 -6.85
N LEU A 125 7.38 5.52 -5.90
CA LEU A 125 7.71 5.50 -4.46
C LEU A 125 8.33 4.15 -4.06
N CYS A 126 7.75 3.03 -4.48
CA CYS A 126 8.30 1.70 -4.18
C CYS A 126 9.66 1.49 -4.86
N GLU A 127 9.84 2.04 -6.07
CA GLU A 127 11.14 2.02 -6.77
C GLU A 127 12.22 2.75 -5.99
N ILE A 128 11.95 4.00 -5.58
CA ILE A 128 12.90 4.84 -4.86
C ILE A 128 13.23 4.24 -3.49
N PHE A 129 12.21 3.76 -2.78
CA PHE A 129 12.40 3.10 -1.50
C PHE A 129 13.17 1.77 -1.63
N GLY A 130 13.14 1.13 -2.80
CA GLY A 130 13.84 -0.13 -3.06
C GLY A 130 13.10 -1.36 -2.54
N GLY A 131 11.83 -1.23 -2.17
CA GLY A 131 11.04 -2.32 -1.60
C GLY A 131 9.55 -2.02 -1.53
N PRO A 132 8.77 -2.93 -0.91
CA PRO A 132 7.35 -2.72 -0.70
C PRO A 132 7.09 -1.62 0.33
N LEU A 133 5.96 -0.93 0.19
CA LEU A 133 5.46 0.03 1.17
C LEU A 133 4.14 -0.46 1.77
N VAL A 134 3.91 -0.13 3.05
CA VAL A 134 2.55 -0.18 3.59
C VAL A 134 1.67 0.76 2.77
N SER A 135 0.46 0.32 2.43
CA SER A 135 -0.55 1.14 1.80
C SER A 135 -1.91 0.90 2.42
N THR A 136 -2.54 1.97 2.89
CA THR A 136 -3.92 1.93 3.37
C THR A 136 -4.59 3.26 3.07
N SER A 137 -5.91 3.29 2.94
CA SER A 137 -6.62 4.52 2.61
C SER A 137 -6.37 5.62 3.64
N ALA A 138 -6.21 6.86 3.19
CA ALA A 138 -6.00 8.01 4.04
C ALA A 138 -7.33 8.48 4.65
N ASN A 139 -7.77 7.80 5.70
CA ASN A 139 -8.89 8.17 6.55
C ASN A 139 -8.83 7.47 7.92
N PRO A 140 -9.37 8.09 8.99
CA PRO A 140 -9.76 7.40 10.21
C PRO A 140 -10.78 6.29 9.90
N HIS A 141 -10.72 5.21 10.66
CA HIS A 141 -11.63 4.08 10.51
C HIS A 141 -13.09 4.55 10.63
N GLY A 142 -13.95 4.08 9.72
CA GLY A 142 -15.36 4.49 9.62
C GLY A 142 -15.62 5.74 8.78
N LEU A 143 -14.61 6.55 8.45
CA LEU A 143 -14.77 7.73 7.57
C LEU A 143 -14.48 7.42 6.10
N PRO A 144 -15.01 8.21 5.15
CA PRO A 144 -14.66 8.10 3.74
C PRO A 144 -13.16 8.31 3.50
N PRO A 145 -12.52 7.58 2.56
CA PRO A 145 -11.15 7.86 2.14
C PRO A 145 -10.98 9.28 1.60
N ALA A 146 -9.86 9.93 1.93
CA ALA A 146 -9.51 11.21 1.32
C ALA A 146 -9.31 11.07 -0.20
N LYS A 147 -9.90 12.00 -0.96
CA LYS A 147 -9.75 12.15 -2.41
C LYS A 147 -8.93 13.39 -2.80
N ASN A 148 -8.64 14.27 -1.86
CA ASN A 148 -7.82 15.46 -2.07
C ASN A 148 -6.97 15.78 -0.83
N ILE A 149 -5.98 16.66 -1.02
CA ILE A 149 -5.02 17.06 0.03
C ILE A 149 -5.74 17.76 1.20
N SER A 150 -6.78 18.56 0.94
CA SER A 150 -7.53 19.24 2.00
C SER A 150 -8.17 18.25 3.00
N GLN A 151 -8.72 17.13 2.50
CA GLN A 151 -9.24 16.06 3.35
C GLN A 151 -8.13 15.36 4.15
N ILE A 152 -6.93 15.20 3.57
CA ILE A 152 -5.78 14.64 4.29
C ILE A 152 -5.41 15.55 5.46
N SER A 153 -5.29 16.86 5.22
CA SER A 153 -5.00 17.86 6.27
C SER A 153 -6.08 17.87 7.35
N THR A 154 -7.35 17.74 6.96
CA THR A 154 -8.48 17.67 7.91
C THR A 154 -8.40 16.42 8.79
N TYR A 155 -8.05 15.27 8.20
CA TYR A 155 -8.03 14.00 8.92
C TYR A 155 -6.81 13.80 9.81
N PHE A 156 -5.65 14.26 9.35
CA PHE A 156 -4.38 13.87 9.95
C PHE A 156 -3.51 15.06 10.36
N ASP A 157 -3.87 16.30 10.00
CA ASP A 157 -3.14 17.52 10.35
C ASP A 157 -1.61 17.32 10.31
N LYS A 158 -0.90 17.67 11.38
CA LYS A 158 0.57 17.58 11.50
C LYS A 158 1.12 16.16 11.73
N GLN A 159 0.32 15.11 11.56
CA GLN A 159 0.74 13.72 11.78
C GLN A 159 1.43 13.10 10.56
N ILE A 160 1.38 13.75 9.39
CA ILE A 160 2.01 13.28 8.13
C ILE A 160 3.23 14.16 7.83
N GLU A 161 4.40 13.54 7.68
CA GLU A 161 5.65 14.25 7.43
C GLU A 161 5.82 14.69 5.98
N TYR A 162 5.20 13.98 5.03
CA TYR A 162 5.24 14.36 3.63
C TYR A 162 4.02 13.91 2.84
N ILE A 163 3.36 14.87 2.19
CA ILE A 163 2.32 14.63 1.20
C ILE A 163 2.99 14.66 -0.17
N ILE A 164 3.04 13.51 -0.83
CA ILE A 164 3.64 13.34 -2.15
C ILE A 164 2.76 14.02 -3.20
N PRO A 165 3.31 14.95 -4.00
CA PRO A 165 2.55 15.60 -5.06
C PRO A 165 2.14 14.60 -6.14
N GLY A 166 0.95 14.79 -6.68
CA GLY A 166 0.42 14.01 -7.79
C GLY A 166 -1.10 13.99 -7.80
N SER A 167 -1.64 13.25 -8.75
CA SER A 167 -3.08 13.09 -8.96
C SER A 167 -3.48 11.65 -8.71
N LEU A 168 -4.72 11.46 -8.25
CA LEU A 168 -5.33 10.13 -8.21
C LEU A 168 -5.46 9.54 -9.62
N GLY A 169 -5.54 8.21 -9.67
CA GLY A 169 -5.97 7.51 -10.88
C GLY A 169 -7.47 7.68 -11.16
N GLU A 170 -7.93 6.97 -12.19
CA GLU A 170 -9.29 7.09 -12.73
C GLU A 170 -10.32 6.19 -12.04
N LEU A 171 -9.89 5.33 -11.09
CA LEU A 171 -10.84 4.42 -10.43
C LEU A 171 -11.75 5.18 -9.48
N LEU A 172 -13.03 4.79 -9.47
CA LEU A 172 -14.03 5.38 -8.58
C LEU A 172 -13.90 4.86 -7.14
N ASN A 173 -13.54 3.59 -6.96
CA ASN A 173 -13.39 2.95 -5.66
C ASN A 173 -12.03 2.25 -5.49
N PRO A 174 -11.63 1.96 -4.24
CA PRO A 174 -10.43 1.20 -3.95
C PRO A 174 -10.42 -0.19 -4.62
N THR A 175 -9.24 -0.68 -4.96
CA THR A 175 -9.06 -1.93 -5.72
C THR A 175 -9.78 -3.14 -5.11
N PRO A 176 -10.28 -4.08 -5.94
CA PRO A 176 -10.80 -5.34 -5.45
C PRO A 176 -9.75 -6.12 -4.64
N ILE A 177 -10.23 -6.83 -3.62
CA ILE A 177 -9.41 -7.76 -2.82
C ILE A 177 -9.91 -9.17 -3.08
N LYS A 178 -9.05 -10.02 -3.62
CA LYS A 178 -9.38 -11.41 -3.98
C LYS A 178 -8.45 -12.40 -3.28
N HIS A 179 -9.01 -13.48 -2.77
CA HIS A 179 -8.24 -14.56 -2.17
C HIS A 179 -7.61 -15.44 -3.25
N LEU A 180 -6.28 -15.61 -3.23
CA LEU A 180 -5.55 -16.28 -4.29
C LEU A 180 -5.98 -17.74 -4.46
N LYS A 181 -6.05 -18.49 -3.35
CA LYS A 181 -6.39 -19.92 -3.36
C LYS A 181 -7.84 -20.23 -3.73
N THR A 182 -8.80 -19.49 -3.16
CA THR A 182 -10.23 -19.80 -3.28
C THR A 182 -10.93 -18.99 -4.36
N GLY A 183 -10.31 -17.91 -4.85
CA GLY A 183 -10.95 -16.96 -5.76
C GLY A 183 -12.03 -16.08 -5.12
N LYS A 184 -12.31 -16.23 -3.82
CA LYS A 184 -13.31 -15.42 -3.11
C LYS A 184 -12.96 -13.93 -3.19
N ILE A 185 -13.94 -13.09 -3.51
CA ILE A 185 -13.82 -11.63 -3.49
C ILE A 185 -14.25 -11.15 -2.09
N LEU A 186 -13.38 -10.40 -1.42
CA LEU A 186 -13.63 -9.84 -0.08
C LEU A 186 -14.01 -8.36 -0.13
N ARG A 187 -13.58 -7.64 -1.18
CA ARG A 187 -13.96 -6.27 -1.45
C ARG A 187 -14.15 -6.11 -2.95
N GLN A 188 -15.26 -5.51 -3.34
CA GLN A 188 -15.50 -5.10 -4.73
C GLN A 188 -14.73 -3.80 -5.04
N GLY A 189 -14.27 -3.68 -6.28
CA GLY A 189 -13.66 -2.45 -6.81
C GLY A 189 -14.68 -1.43 -7.28
#